data_AF-A0A4P5VA48-F1
#
_entry.id   AF-A0A4P5VA48-F1
#
_cell.length_a   1.000
_cell.length_b   1.000
_cell.length_c   1.000
_cell.angle_alpha   90.00
_cell.angle_beta   90.00
_cell.angle_gamma   90.00
#
_symmetry.space_group_name_H-M   'P 1'
#
loop_
_entity.id
_entity.type
_entity.pdbx_description
1 polymer ?
#
loop_
_entity_poly.entity_id
_entity_poly.type
_entity_poly.pdbx_seq_one_letter_code
_entity_poly.pdbx_strand_id
1 'polypeptide(L)'
;MQHPPRLQIELLAKPFEPLRRLEQWQQQCRHEDPTASAAEALFIGRVRDQASDGHPLSALELEHYPGMTERQLERLGSACGQRHGVHHGLVLHRIGRVLPGEAIVLVAIAADRRGPAQRCCQELLEALKHEAPFWKREWRADGSAQWITGNTPW
;
A
#
# COMPACT_ATOMS: atom_id res chain seq x y z
N MET A 1 2.83 -20.15 -21.06
CA MET A 1 3.87 -19.98 -20.03
C MET A 1 3.41 -18.88 -19.10
N GLN A 2 3.35 -19.12 -17.78
CA GLN A 2 2.96 -18.09 -16.82
C GLN A 2 4.10 -17.09 -16.67
N HIS A 3 3.86 -15.82 -17.00
CA HIS A 3 4.82 -14.75 -16.75
C HIS A 3 4.89 -14.46 -15.23
N PRO A 4 6.08 -14.14 -14.68
CA PRO A 4 6.18 -13.73 -13.29
C PRO A 4 5.28 -12.50 -13.01
N PRO A 5 4.71 -12.39 -11.81
CA PRO A 5 3.87 -11.25 -11.45
C PRO A 5 4.64 -9.93 -11.59
N ARG A 6 4.07 -8.97 -12.32
CA ARG A 6 4.58 -7.60 -12.41
C ARG A 6 3.98 -6.77 -11.30
N LEU A 7 4.80 -6.51 -10.29
CA LEU A 7 4.40 -5.74 -9.12
C LEU A 7 5.20 -4.44 -9.09
N GLN A 8 4.48 -3.34 -9.19
CA GLN A 8 5.04 -2.01 -9.08
C GLN A 8 4.93 -1.57 -7.63
N ILE A 9 6.08 -1.27 -7.00
CA ILE A 9 6.13 -0.89 -5.59
C ILE A 9 6.90 0.42 -5.49
N GLU A 10 6.30 1.42 -4.85
CA GLU A 10 6.93 2.73 -4.66
C GLU A 10 6.67 3.27 -3.25
N LEU A 11 7.75 3.75 -2.62
CA LEU A 11 7.67 4.55 -1.39
C LEU A 11 7.72 6.03 -1.76
N LEU A 12 6.70 6.78 -1.34
CA LEU A 12 6.46 8.15 -1.78
C LEU A 12 6.65 9.13 -0.62
N ALA A 13 7.65 10.00 -0.73
CA ALA A 13 7.88 11.07 0.25
C ALA A 13 6.86 12.22 0.14
N LYS A 14 6.24 12.38 -1.03
CA LYS A 14 5.28 13.45 -1.33
C LYS A 14 3.85 12.90 -1.45
N PRO A 15 2.82 13.73 -1.20
CA PRO A 15 1.44 13.37 -1.51
C PRO A 15 1.26 12.89 -2.94
N PHE A 16 0.31 11.98 -3.12
CA PHE A 16 -0.07 11.44 -4.42
C PHE A 16 -1.58 11.40 -4.56
N GLU A 17 -2.05 11.50 -5.80
CA GLU A 17 -3.46 11.38 -6.16
C GLU A 17 -3.78 9.92 -6.49
N PRO A 18 -4.39 9.14 -5.57
CA PRO A 18 -4.49 7.69 -5.72
C PRO A 18 -5.30 7.27 -6.94
N LEU A 19 -6.36 8.01 -7.28
CA LEU A 19 -7.19 7.69 -8.44
C LEU A 19 -6.48 7.96 -9.77
N ARG A 20 -5.66 9.02 -9.86
CA ARG A 20 -4.84 9.29 -11.04
C ARG A 20 -3.75 8.23 -11.20
N ARG A 21 -3.10 7.83 -10.09
CA ARG A 21 -2.10 6.75 -10.10
C ARG A 21 -2.71 5.41 -10.50
N LEU A 22 -3.92 5.11 -10.00
CA LEU A 22 -4.67 3.92 -10.41
C LEU A 22 -4.98 3.94 -11.91
N GLU A 23 -5.48 5.06 -12.44
CA GLU A 23 -5.79 5.21 -13.86
C GLU A 23 -4.55 4.98 -14.74
N GLN A 24 -3.42 5.58 -14.38
CA GLN A 24 -2.14 5.40 -15.08
C GLN A 24 -1.71 3.92 -15.10
N TRP A 25 -1.78 3.26 -13.95
CA TRP A 25 -1.46 1.84 -13.83
C TRP A 25 -2.40 0.96 -14.66
N GLN A 26 -3.71 1.23 -14.64
CA GLN A 26 -4.69 0.51 -15.48
C GLN A 26 -4.42 0.69 -16.97
N GLN A 27 -4.05 1.90 -17.41
CA GLN A 27 -3.65 2.16 -18.80
C GLN A 27 -2.40 1.35 -19.18
N GLN A 28 -1.41 1.29 -18.28
CA GLN A 28 -0.21 0.49 -18.49
C GLN A 28 -0.54 -1.01 -18.57
N CYS A 29 -1.35 -1.55 -17.65
CA CYS A 29 -1.79 -2.94 -17.69
C CYS A 29 -2.47 -3.30 -19.01
N ARG A 30 -3.40 -2.46 -19.49
CA ARG A 30 -4.08 -2.68 -20.78
C ARG A 30 -3.14 -2.64 -21.97
N HIS A 31 -2.11 -1.78 -21.93
CA HIS A 31 -1.13 -1.71 -23.00
C HIS A 31 -0.20 -2.94 -23.01
N GLU A 32 0.17 -3.44 -21.83
CA GLU A 32 1.05 -4.60 -21.69
C GLU A 32 0.35 -5.94 -21.97
N ASP A 33 -0.91 -6.07 -21.54
CA ASP A 33 -1.72 -7.26 -21.75
C ASP A 33 -3.22 -6.91 -21.86
N PRO A 34 -3.71 -6.60 -23.08
CA PRO A 34 -5.07 -6.15 -23.32
C PRO A 34 -6.17 -7.15 -22.91
N THR A 35 -5.82 -8.41 -22.65
CA THR A 35 -6.79 -9.51 -22.45
C THR A 35 -6.69 -10.21 -21.09
N ALA A 36 -5.65 -9.94 -20.29
CA ALA A 36 -5.31 -10.79 -19.14
C ALA A 36 -5.98 -10.45 -17.80
N SER A 37 -6.94 -9.53 -17.73
CA SER A 37 -7.59 -9.25 -16.45
C SER A 37 -9.06 -8.91 -16.64
N ALA A 38 -9.92 -9.68 -15.96
CA ALA A 38 -11.37 -9.47 -15.96
C ALA A 38 -11.89 -8.98 -14.60
N ALA A 39 -11.01 -8.82 -13.60
CA ALA A 39 -11.34 -8.29 -12.29
C ALA A 39 -10.18 -7.50 -11.68
N GLU A 40 -10.53 -6.45 -10.96
CA GLU A 40 -9.59 -5.66 -10.16
C GLU A 40 -10.10 -5.54 -8.72
N ALA A 41 -9.18 -5.54 -7.75
CA ALA A 41 -9.44 -5.19 -6.36
C ALA A 41 -8.52 -4.04 -5.98
N LEU A 42 -9.09 -3.02 -5.33
CA LEU A 42 -8.36 -1.82 -4.94
C LEU A 42 -8.63 -1.48 -3.47
N PHE A 43 -7.62 -0.94 -2.82
CA PHE A 43 -7.69 -0.37 -1.49
C PHE A 43 -6.94 0.96 -1.44
N ILE A 44 -7.60 2.00 -0.92
CA ILE A 44 -6.99 3.30 -0.65
C ILE A 44 -7.11 3.55 0.85
N GLY A 45 -5.98 3.56 1.54
CA GLY A 45 -5.91 3.96 2.94
C GLY A 45 -5.63 5.45 3.07
N ARG A 46 -6.29 6.11 4.02
CA ARG A 46 -6.07 7.51 4.37
C ARG A 46 -5.76 7.65 5.85
N VAL A 47 -4.97 8.67 6.19
CA VAL A 47 -4.70 9.01 7.59
C VAL A 47 -5.97 9.59 8.21
N ARG A 48 -6.35 9.11 9.40
CA ARG A 48 -7.47 9.65 10.18
C ARG A 48 -7.01 10.91 10.94
N ASP A 49 -7.96 11.74 11.32
CA ASP A 49 -7.74 12.94 12.15
C ASP A 49 -7.63 12.64 13.65
N GLN A 50 -7.70 11.36 14.04
CA GLN A 50 -7.59 10.90 15.41
C GLN A 50 -6.39 9.95 15.57
N ALA A 51 -5.60 10.22 16.61
CA ALA A 51 -4.46 9.43 17.06
C ALA A 51 -4.93 8.14 17.75
N SER A 52 -3.99 7.22 18.00
CA SER A 52 -4.27 5.90 18.57
C SER A 52 -4.81 5.96 20.00
N ASP A 53 -4.54 7.04 20.72
CA ASP A 53 -5.03 7.30 22.09
C ASP A 53 -6.36 8.08 22.14
N GLY A 54 -6.95 8.40 20.98
CA GLY A 54 -8.22 9.12 20.88
C GLY A 54 -8.11 10.63 20.75
N HIS A 55 -6.91 11.22 20.86
CA HIS A 55 -6.73 12.66 20.71
C HIS A 55 -6.60 13.09 19.23
N PRO A 56 -6.79 14.38 18.91
CA PRO A 56 -6.59 14.89 17.55
C PRO A 56 -5.16 14.66 17.06
N LEU A 57 -5.04 14.10 15.85
CA LEU A 57 -3.78 13.86 15.15
C LEU A 57 -3.47 15.05 14.22
N SER A 58 -2.28 15.65 14.33
CA SER A 58 -1.83 16.68 13.40
C SER A 58 -1.10 16.10 12.19
N ALA A 59 -0.33 15.02 12.39
CA ALA A 59 0.29 14.25 11.31
C ALA A 59 0.64 12.83 11.77
N LEU A 60 0.62 11.89 10.83
CA LEU A 60 1.29 10.60 10.98
C LEU A 60 2.63 10.66 10.25
N GLU A 61 3.70 10.29 10.91
CA GLU A 61 5.02 10.19 10.29
C GLU A 61 5.45 8.73 10.20
N LEU A 62 5.90 8.34 9.01
CA LEU A 62 6.41 7.00 8.76
C LEU A 62 7.89 7.03 8.40
N GLU A 63 8.68 6.38 9.24
CA GLU A 63 10.07 6.09 8.98
C GLU A 63 10.20 4.65 8.47
N HIS A 64 11.25 4.38 7.69
CA HIS A 64 11.52 3.08 7.09
C HIS A 64 13.04 2.89 6.97
N TYR A 65 13.49 1.66 6.73
CA TYR A 65 14.89 1.37 6.45
C TYR A 65 15.09 1.34 4.93
N PRO A 66 15.76 2.35 4.34
CA PRO A 66 15.90 2.43 2.89
C PRO A 66 16.58 1.19 2.31
N GLY A 67 16.01 0.67 1.23
CA GLY A 67 16.45 -0.54 0.54
C GLY A 67 16.04 -1.85 1.21
N MET A 68 15.83 -1.93 2.52
CA MET A 68 15.30 -3.16 3.16
C MET A 68 13.79 -3.23 3.01
N THR A 69 13.10 -2.11 3.26
CA THR A 69 11.63 -2.04 3.16
C THR A 69 11.19 -2.40 1.75
N GLU A 70 11.78 -1.80 0.72
CA GLU A 70 11.48 -2.04 -0.69
C GLU A 70 11.69 -3.51 -1.06
N ARG A 71 12.86 -4.09 -0.73
CA ARG A 71 13.14 -5.51 -0.99
C ARG A 71 12.15 -6.44 -0.28
N GLN A 72 11.75 -6.11 0.95
CA GLN A 72 10.76 -6.89 1.67
C GLN A 72 9.38 -6.79 1.00
N LEU A 73 8.97 -5.59 0.58
CA LEU A 73 7.71 -5.39 -0.14
C LEU A 73 7.70 -6.11 -1.48
N GLU A 74 8.80 -6.07 -2.23
CA GLU A 74 8.98 -6.81 -3.50
C GLU A 74 8.83 -8.32 -3.27
N ARG A 75 9.47 -8.85 -2.22
CA ARG A 75 9.37 -10.26 -1.85
C ARG A 75 7.94 -10.66 -1.49
N LEU A 76 7.27 -9.87 -0.64
CA LEU A 76 5.89 -10.11 -0.20
C LEU A 76 4.92 -10.05 -1.38
N GLY A 77 5.07 -9.02 -2.20
CA GLY A 77 4.38 -8.85 -3.46
C GLY A 77 4.52 -10.10 -4.32
N SER A 78 5.75 -10.44 -4.70
CA SER A 78 6.01 -11.56 -5.62
C SER A 78 5.44 -12.87 -5.09
N ALA A 79 5.56 -13.13 -3.78
CA ALA A 79 4.99 -14.31 -3.14
C ALA A 79 3.45 -14.32 -3.22
N CYS A 80 2.79 -13.19 -2.92
CA CYS A 80 1.33 -13.07 -3.06
C CYS A 80 0.88 -13.28 -4.50
N GLY A 81 1.56 -12.62 -5.45
CA GLY A 81 1.26 -12.71 -6.87
C GLY A 81 1.32 -14.15 -7.39
N GLN A 82 2.39 -14.87 -7.04
CA GLN A 82 2.56 -16.28 -7.38
C GLN A 82 1.48 -17.17 -6.73
N ARG A 83 1.18 -16.96 -5.44
CA ARG A 83 0.21 -17.78 -4.70
C ARG A 83 -1.20 -17.67 -5.26
N HIS A 84 -1.61 -16.48 -5.69
CA HIS A 84 -2.97 -16.24 -6.18
C HIS A 84 -3.10 -16.27 -7.70
N GLY A 85 -2.00 -16.44 -8.45
CA GLY A 85 -2.01 -16.40 -9.91
C GLY A 85 -2.37 -15.02 -10.46
N VAL A 86 -1.83 -13.98 -9.85
CA VAL A 86 -2.04 -12.56 -10.21
C VAL A 86 -0.88 -12.11 -11.09
N HIS A 87 -1.18 -11.35 -12.15
CA HIS A 87 -0.18 -10.90 -13.12
C HIS A 87 0.25 -9.45 -12.92
N HIS A 88 -0.64 -8.59 -12.43
CA HIS A 88 -0.33 -7.17 -12.22
C HIS A 88 -0.78 -6.72 -10.85
N GLY A 89 0.07 -5.92 -10.20
CA GLY A 89 -0.29 -5.21 -9.00
C GLY A 89 0.52 -3.94 -8.80
N LEU A 90 -0.05 -3.06 -7.98
CA LEU A 90 0.49 -1.77 -7.61
C LEU A 90 0.44 -1.63 -6.10
N VAL A 91 1.55 -1.22 -5.49
CA VAL A 91 1.64 -0.83 -4.08
C VAL A 91 2.34 0.53 -4.01
N LEU A 92 1.58 1.56 -3.66
CA LEU A 92 2.12 2.88 -3.33
C LEU A 92 1.96 3.09 -1.84
N HIS A 93 3.02 3.48 -1.16
CA HIS A 93 2.96 3.78 0.28
C HIS A 93 3.67 5.10 0.58
N ARG A 94 3.06 5.97 1.40
CA ARG A 94 3.71 7.20 1.87
C ARG A 94 4.76 6.92 2.92
N ILE A 95 5.83 7.68 2.88
CA ILE A 95 6.83 7.81 3.95
C ILE A 95 6.97 9.28 4.34
N GLY A 96 7.60 9.55 5.48
CA GLY A 96 7.67 10.89 6.07
C GLY A 96 6.34 11.33 6.66
N ARG A 97 6.13 12.64 6.79
CA ARG A 97 4.90 13.23 7.37
C ARG A 97 3.72 13.16 6.39
N VAL A 98 2.59 12.68 6.88
CA VAL A 98 1.33 12.50 6.17
C VAL A 98 0.22 13.12 7.01
N LEU A 99 -0.55 14.02 6.40
CA LEU A 99 -1.60 14.77 7.11
C LEU A 99 -2.93 14.01 7.13
N PRO A 100 -3.82 14.27 8.11
CA PRO A 100 -5.18 13.75 8.09
C PRO A 100 -5.89 13.96 6.75
N GLY A 101 -6.58 12.93 6.26
CA GLY A 101 -7.26 12.90 4.96
C GLY A 101 -6.37 12.56 3.77
N GLU A 102 -5.04 12.70 3.87
CA GLU A 102 -4.12 12.33 2.80
C GLU A 102 -4.10 10.81 2.57
N ALA A 103 -3.93 10.41 1.31
CA ALA A 103 -3.70 9.02 0.97
C ALA A 103 -2.34 8.58 1.50
N ILE A 104 -2.33 7.50 2.30
CA ILE A 104 -1.12 6.88 2.85
C ILE A 104 -0.75 5.63 2.06
N VAL A 105 -1.73 4.90 1.52
CA VAL A 105 -1.46 3.67 0.77
C VAL A 105 -2.48 3.49 -0.36
N LEU A 106 -2.00 3.00 -1.49
CA LEU A 106 -2.82 2.43 -2.57
C LEU A 106 -2.32 1.02 -2.83
N VAL A 107 -3.21 0.04 -2.75
CA VAL A 107 -2.97 -1.31 -3.27
C VAL A 107 -3.98 -1.56 -4.38
N ALA A 108 -3.51 -1.99 -5.56
CA ALA A 108 -4.37 -2.40 -6.66
C ALA A 108 -3.88 -3.73 -7.23
N ILE A 109 -4.80 -4.64 -7.52
CA ILE A 109 -4.52 -5.99 -8.01
C ILE A 109 -5.44 -6.28 -9.18
N ALA A 110 -4.86 -6.69 -10.31
CA ALA A 110 -5.61 -7.15 -11.47
C ALA A 110 -5.44 -8.67 -11.64
N ALA A 111 -6.54 -9.36 -11.90
CA ALA A 111 -6.55 -10.81 -12.07
C ALA A 111 -7.66 -11.27 -13.02
N ASP A 112 -7.59 -12.53 -13.46
CA ASP A 112 -8.62 -13.16 -14.29
C ASP A 112 -10.00 -13.23 -13.62
N ARG A 113 -10.04 -13.27 -12.28
CA ARG A 113 -11.28 -13.46 -11.53
C ARG A 113 -11.24 -12.66 -10.23
N ARG A 114 -12.43 -12.28 -9.76
CA ARG A 114 -12.60 -11.50 -8.51
C ARG A 114 -11.95 -12.14 -7.29
N GLY A 115 -11.98 -13.46 -7.17
CA GLY A 115 -11.48 -14.19 -6.00
C GLY A 115 -9.97 -13.99 -5.77
N PRO A 116 -9.12 -14.34 -6.76
CA PRO A 116 -7.70 -14.01 -6.75
C PRO A 116 -7.40 -12.53 -6.48
N ALA A 117 -8.09 -11.61 -7.16
CA ALA A 117 -7.86 -10.17 -6.98
C ALA A 117 -8.11 -9.74 -5.53
N GLN A 118 -9.27 -10.10 -4.96
CA GLN A 118 -9.66 -9.77 -3.59
C GLN A 118 -8.69 -10.37 -2.57
N ARG A 119 -8.37 -11.66 -2.69
CA ARG A 119 -7.50 -12.34 -1.72
C ARG A 119 -6.08 -11.82 -1.75
N CYS A 120 -5.48 -11.57 -2.92
CA CYS A 120 -4.14 -11.04 -2.94
C CYS A 120 -4.09 -9.58 -2.48
N CYS A 121 -5.11 -8.77 -2.79
CA CYS A 121 -5.21 -7.41 -2.26
C CYS A 121 -5.27 -7.42 -0.72
N GLN A 122 -6.12 -8.27 -0.14
CA GLN A 122 -6.22 -8.40 1.32
C GLN A 122 -4.92 -8.89 1.94
N GLU A 123 -4.30 -9.92 1.36
CA GLU A 123 -3.06 -10.47 1.89
C GLU A 123 -1.91 -9.45 1.86
N LEU A 124 -1.79 -8.67 0.78
CA LEU A 124 -0.78 -7.61 0.69
C LEU A 124 -1.01 -6.50 1.72
N LEU A 125 -2.26 -6.15 2.03
CA LEU A 125 -2.57 -5.18 3.07
C LEU A 125 -2.16 -5.69 4.45
N GLU A 126 -2.45 -6.96 4.75
CA GLU A 126 -2.03 -7.56 6.02
C GLU A 126 -0.51 -7.67 6.13
N ALA A 127 0.17 -8.01 5.03
CA ALA A 127 1.63 -8.04 4.97
C ALA A 127 2.25 -6.64 5.13
N LEU A 128 1.69 -5.61 4.49
CA LEU A 128 2.10 -4.22 4.67
C LEU A 128 1.94 -3.75 6.12
N LYS A 129 0.90 -4.24 6.80
CA LYS A 129 0.65 -3.91 8.19
C LYS A 129 1.66 -4.60 9.11
N HIS A 130 1.90 -5.91 8.94
CA HIS A 130 2.61 -6.75 9.91
C HIS A 130 4.07 -7.06 9.59
N GLU A 131 4.43 -7.08 8.31
CA GLU A 131 5.74 -7.57 7.84
C GLU A 131 6.60 -6.47 7.22
N ALA A 132 6.02 -5.32 6.87
CA ALA A 132 6.78 -4.19 6.35
C ALA A 132 7.44 -3.41 7.49
N PRO A 133 8.76 -3.14 7.43
CA PRO A 133 9.48 -2.44 8.49
C PRO A 133 9.24 -0.93 8.41
N PHE A 134 8.04 -0.51 8.84
CA PHE A 134 7.66 0.88 9.04
C PHE A 134 7.57 1.20 10.52
N TRP A 135 8.15 2.33 10.93
CA TRP A 135 7.98 2.89 12.26
C TRP A 135 7.06 4.10 12.19
N LYS A 136 6.03 4.13 13.03
CA LYS A 136 4.98 5.15 13.00
C LYS A 136 5.10 6.07 14.21
N ARG A 137 5.06 7.37 13.95
CA ARG A 137 5.04 8.42 14.96
C ARG A 137 3.85 9.33 14.76
N GLU A 138 3.04 9.53 15.79
CA GLU A 138 1.88 10.41 15.79
C GLU A 138 2.29 11.77 16.32
N TRP A 139 1.96 12.84 15.58
CA TRP A 139 2.20 14.23 15.98
C TRP A 139 0.90 14.84 16.49
N ARG A 140 1.02 15.69 17.53
CA ARG A 140 -0.07 16.47 18.12
C ARG A 140 -0.02 17.92 17.65
N ALA A 141 -1.08 18.68 17.95
CA ALA A 141 -1.18 20.10 17.60
C ALA A 141 -0.18 20.99 18.35
N ASP A 142 0.25 20.58 19.55
CA ASP A 142 1.25 21.27 20.36
C ASP A 142 2.70 20.98 19.93
N GLY A 143 2.89 20.18 18.88
CA GLY A 143 4.20 19.79 18.36
C GLY A 143 4.84 18.60 19.09
N SER A 144 4.22 18.05 20.13
CA SER A 144 4.65 16.80 20.75
C SER A 144 4.42 15.62 19.80
N ALA A 145 5.22 14.56 19.96
CA ALA A 145 5.15 13.38 19.12
C ALA A 145 5.34 12.09 19.93
N GLN A 146 4.62 11.04 19.54
CA GLN A 146 4.63 9.76 20.22
C GLN A 146 4.83 8.62 19.22
N TRP A 147 5.78 7.74 19.52
CA TRP A 147 5.96 6.51 18.75
C TRP A 147 4.84 5.52 19.06
N ILE A 148 4.29 4.92 18.02
CA ILE A 148 3.30 3.84 18.16
C ILE A 148 4.07 2.54 18.40
N THR A 149 3.93 1.97 19.60
CA THR A 149 4.45 0.63 19.93
C THR A 149 3.37 -0.41 19.66
N GLY A 150 3.54 -1.19 18.59
CA GLY A 150 2.65 -2.29 18.21
C GLY A 150 1.73 -1.97 17.02
N ASN A 151 1.21 -3.03 16.41
CA ASN A 151 0.25 -2.90 15.33
C ASN A 151 -1.16 -2.80 15.90
N THR A 152 -1.86 -1.70 15.65
CA THR A 152 -3.27 -1.58 16.04
C THR A 152 -4.08 -2.68 15.36
N PRO A 153 -4.77 -3.59 16.10
CA PRO A 153 -5.80 -4.44 15.51
C PRO A 153 -6.90 -3.55 14.93
N TRP A 154 -7.59 -4.06 13.90
CA TRP A 154 -8.67 -3.32 13.23
C TRP A 154 -9.81 -2.98 14.20
#